data_AF-A0A8T3SPR5-F1
#
_entry.id   AF-A0A8T3SPR5-F1
#
_cell.length_a   1.000
_cell.length_b   1.000
_cell.length_c   1.000
_cell.angle_alpha   90.00
_cell.angle_beta   90.00
_cell.angle_gamma   90.00
#
_symmetry.space_group_name_H-M   'P 1'
#
loop_
_entity.id
_entity.type
_entity.pdbx_description
1 polymer ?
#
loop_
_entity_poly.entity_id
_entity_poly.type
_entity_poly.pdbx_seq_one_letter_code
_entity_poly.pdbx_strand_id
1 'polypeptide(L)'
;QAKLNFGAASAGHSACNRYAYGIVCNGRVYDFYGDPAFVHKMLAATAHLKFDRADKRRAVATMIDFLLRNPRLLAGFASRAAKAAWSGRRDLLAAKGKVGKLSFFVHNFMDACQLDRERAEACSFMVMTPQGPMSMCVHNAKRDDYLLVPAMLKKEHKVMFFNPVTGRLQADKPDKLAVTVTRKNARGRAGKTSQTSAEHISK
;
A
#
# COMPACT_ATOMS: atom_id res chain seq x y z
N GLN A 1 18.83 -13.87 -15.54
CA GLN A 1 17.71 -13.35 -14.71
C GLN A 1 17.38 -11.93 -15.16
N ALA A 2 16.10 -11.54 -15.19
CA ALA A 2 15.71 -10.18 -15.57
C ALA A 2 15.95 -9.21 -14.41
N LYS A 3 16.60 -8.07 -14.67
CA LYS A 3 16.82 -7.01 -13.68
C LYS A 3 15.66 -6.03 -13.77
N LEU A 4 14.75 -6.11 -12.79
CA LEU A 4 13.59 -5.21 -12.71
C LEU A 4 13.93 -3.95 -11.93
N ASN A 5 13.43 -2.80 -12.38
CA ASN A 5 13.59 -1.53 -11.70
C ASN A 5 12.49 -1.29 -10.66
N PHE A 6 12.90 -1.32 -9.39
CA PHE A 6 12.03 -1.11 -8.23
C PHE A 6 11.95 0.35 -7.77
N GLY A 7 12.77 1.25 -8.33
CA GLY A 7 12.87 2.65 -7.93
C GLY A 7 12.16 3.63 -8.86
N ALA A 8 11.72 3.18 -10.04
CA ALA A 8 11.08 4.02 -11.05
C ALA A 8 9.62 4.39 -10.70
N ALA A 9 8.96 3.62 -9.83
CA ALA A 9 7.63 3.92 -9.34
C ALA A 9 7.58 3.67 -7.83
N SER A 10 7.23 4.71 -7.06
CA SER A 10 7.05 4.64 -5.62
C SER A 10 5.78 5.37 -5.19
N ALA A 11 5.22 4.94 -4.06
CA ALA A 11 4.11 5.62 -3.41
C ALA A 11 4.48 5.86 -1.94
N GLY A 12 4.30 7.07 -1.45
CA GLY A 12 4.86 7.45 -0.15
C GLY A 12 6.39 7.41 -0.14
N HIS A 13 7.00 7.09 1.00
CA HIS A 13 8.46 7.08 1.13
C HIS A 13 9.15 5.94 0.34
N SER A 14 10.22 6.25 -0.39
CA SER A 14 10.96 5.32 -1.27
C SER A 14 11.69 4.18 -0.54
N ALA A 15 11.99 4.39 0.75
CA ALA A 15 12.51 3.36 1.65
C ALA A 15 11.42 2.40 2.19
N CYS A 16 10.14 2.79 2.10
CA CYS A 16 9.00 1.97 2.54
C CYS A 16 8.43 1.16 1.38
N ASN A 17 8.22 1.79 0.23
CA ASN A 17 7.48 1.19 -0.88
C ASN A 17 8.30 1.19 -2.15
N ARG A 18 8.38 0.02 -2.77
CA ARG A 18 9.00 -0.14 -4.07
C ARG A 18 8.10 -0.98 -4.96
N TYR A 19 7.95 -0.55 -6.20
CA TYR A 19 7.10 -1.22 -7.17
C TYR A 19 7.88 -1.49 -8.45
N ALA A 20 7.83 -2.74 -8.91
CA ALA A 20 8.39 -3.15 -10.19
C ALA A 20 7.31 -3.82 -11.04
N TYR A 21 7.37 -3.58 -12.34
CA TYR A 21 6.43 -4.13 -13.29
C TYR A 21 7.17 -4.80 -14.44
N GLY A 22 6.93 -6.09 -14.62
CA GLY A 22 7.50 -6.91 -15.68
C GLY A 22 6.44 -7.35 -16.68
N ILE A 23 6.82 -7.35 -17.96
CA ILE A 23 6.07 -8.01 -19.02
C ILE A 23 6.68 -9.40 -19.22
N VAL A 24 5.85 -10.43 -19.21
CA VAL A 24 6.28 -11.81 -19.41
C VAL A 24 5.97 -12.24 -20.84
N CYS A 25 6.95 -12.70 -21.59
CA CYS A 25 6.78 -13.19 -22.95
C CYS A 25 7.68 -14.40 -23.20
N ASN A 26 7.13 -15.51 -23.69
CA ASN A 26 7.86 -16.76 -23.94
C ASN A 26 8.70 -17.23 -22.72
N GLY A 27 8.15 -17.13 -21.50
CA GLY A 27 8.86 -17.49 -20.26
C GLY A 27 9.97 -16.51 -19.82
N ARG A 28 10.19 -15.41 -20.56
CA ARG A 28 11.15 -14.36 -20.24
C ARG A 28 10.45 -13.14 -19.67
N VAL A 29 11.15 -12.40 -18.80
CA VAL A 29 10.61 -11.19 -18.17
C VAL A 29 11.36 -9.97 -18.69
N TYR A 30 10.62 -8.94 -19.09
CA TYR A 30 11.12 -7.65 -19.56
C TYR A 30 10.67 -6.56 -18.58
N ASP A 31 11.58 -5.69 -18.19
CA ASP A 31 11.26 -4.59 -17.28
C ASP A 31 10.46 -3.50 -17.99
N PHE A 32 9.23 -3.27 -17.55
CA PHE A 32 8.38 -2.20 -18.07
C PHE A 32 8.84 -0.82 -17.59
N TYR A 33 9.52 -0.75 -16.45
CA TYR A 33 10.05 0.48 -15.88
C TYR A 33 11.54 0.71 -16.17
N GLY A 34 12.05 0.10 -17.24
CA GLY A 34 13.46 0.18 -17.62
C GLY A 34 13.99 1.60 -17.93
N ASP A 35 13.11 2.59 -18.10
CA ASP A 35 13.46 4.01 -18.26
C ASP A 35 12.80 4.87 -17.15
N PRO A 36 13.48 5.06 -16.01
CA PRO A 36 12.93 5.81 -14.87
C PRO A 36 12.57 7.25 -15.21
N ALA A 37 13.35 7.92 -16.06
CA ALA A 37 13.10 9.31 -16.43
C ALA A 37 11.78 9.44 -17.19
N PHE A 38 11.51 8.52 -18.13
CA PHE A 38 10.23 8.48 -18.82
C PHE A 38 9.07 8.07 -17.91
N VAL A 39 9.28 7.10 -17.01
CA VAL A 39 8.26 6.69 -16.03
C VAL A 39 7.87 7.87 -15.13
N HIS A 40 8.83 8.59 -14.56
CA HIS A 40 8.57 9.77 -13.73
C HIS A 40 7.82 10.85 -14.51
N LYS A 41 8.21 11.11 -15.76
CA LYS A 41 7.52 12.06 -16.64
C LYS A 41 6.06 11.65 -16.88
N MET A 42 5.81 10.37 -17.14
CA MET A 42 4.46 9.83 -17.33
C MET A 42 3.63 9.93 -16.04
N LEU A 43 4.20 9.58 -14.88
CA LEU A 43 3.52 9.67 -13.59
C LEU A 43 3.16 11.12 -13.25
N ALA A 44 4.09 12.05 -13.42
CA ALA A 44 3.85 13.48 -13.22
C ALA A 44 2.74 14.00 -14.15
N ALA A 45 2.79 13.64 -15.44
CA ALA A 45 1.82 14.09 -16.42
C ALA A 45 0.42 13.49 -16.19
N THR A 46 0.32 12.32 -15.56
CA THR A 46 -0.96 11.62 -15.29
C THR A 46 -1.48 11.83 -13.86
N ALA A 47 -0.77 12.56 -13.01
CA ALA A 47 -1.10 12.73 -11.58
C ALA A 47 -2.49 13.32 -11.31
N HIS A 48 -3.02 14.13 -12.23
CA HIS A 48 -4.34 14.75 -12.13
C HIS A 48 -5.47 13.86 -12.68
N LEU A 49 -5.14 12.75 -13.35
CA LEU A 49 -6.14 11.87 -13.94
C LEU A 49 -6.78 11.00 -12.85
N LYS A 50 -8.11 10.96 -12.86
CA LYS A 50 -8.90 10.07 -12.01
C LYS A 50 -9.14 8.76 -12.75
N PHE A 51 -8.46 7.71 -12.33
CA PHE A 51 -8.72 6.37 -12.87
C PHE A 51 -9.82 5.68 -12.07
N ASP A 52 -10.91 5.33 -12.75
CA ASP A 52 -11.92 4.44 -12.20
C ASP A 52 -11.33 3.02 -12.11
N ARG A 53 -11.08 2.56 -10.87
CA ARG A 53 -10.50 1.23 -10.64
C ARG A 53 -11.51 0.10 -10.79
N ALA A 54 -12.81 0.40 -10.70
CA ALA A 54 -13.87 -0.59 -10.87
C ALA A 54 -14.14 -0.84 -12.36
N ASP A 55 -14.10 0.21 -13.18
CA ASP A 55 -14.28 0.12 -14.63
C ASP A 55 -12.96 0.24 -15.40
N LYS A 56 -12.40 -0.94 -15.73
CA LYS A 56 -11.17 -1.06 -16.53
C LYS A 56 -11.30 -0.42 -17.91
N ARG A 57 -12.47 -0.46 -18.54
CA ARG A 57 -12.66 0.10 -19.89
C ARG A 57 -12.59 1.62 -19.83
N ARG A 58 -13.22 2.23 -18.84
CA ARG A 58 -13.12 3.67 -18.59
C ARG A 58 -11.71 4.11 -18.25
N ALA A 59 -10.99 3.35 -17.42
CA ALA A 59 -9.59 3.64 -17.12
C ALA A 59 -8.71 3.63 -18.39
N VAL A 60 -8.89 2.63 -19.25
CA VAL A 60 -8.17 2.54 -20.53
C VAL A 60 -8.57 3.69 -21.46
N ALA A 61 -9.85 4.00 -21.59
CA ALA A 61 -10.33 5.10 -22.42
C ALA A 61 -9.76 6.46 -21.95
N THR A 62 -9.73 6.69 -20.63
CA THR A 62 -9.13 7.90 -20.03
C THR A 62 -7.65 8.01 -20.38
N MET A 63 -6.90 6.90 -20.30
CA MET A 63 -5.48 6.89 -20.68
C MET A 63 -5.28 7.15 -22.18
N ILE A 64 -6.11 6.55 -23.05
CA ILE A 64 -6.04 6.76 -24.49
C ILE A 64 -6.34 8.21 -24.85
N ASP A 65 -7.44 8.77 -24.35
CA ASP A 65 -7.81 10.18 -24.57
C ASP A 65 -6.69 11.13 -24.10
N PHE A 66 -6.11 10.87 -22.93
CA PHE A 66 -4.97 11.62 -22.43
C PHE A 66 -3.75 11.54 -23.36
N LEU A 67 -3.36 10.34 -23.81
CA LEU A 67 -2.22 10.15 -24.69
C LEU A 67 -2.43 10.82 -26.06
N LEU A 68 -3.64 10.74 -26.62
CA LEU A 68 -3.99 11.38 -27.88
C LEU A 68 -3.90 12.92 -27.78
N ARG A 69 -4.27 13.50 -26.64
CA ARG A 69 -4.10 14.94 -26.36
C ARG A 69 -2.65 15.34 -26.05
N ASN A 70 -1.76 14.38 -25.82
CA ASN A 70 -0.36 14.60 -25.46
C ASN A 70 0.58 13.91 -26.46
N PRO A 71 0.70 14.42 -27.71
CA PRO A 71 1.39 13.73 -28.80
C PRO A 71 2.88 13.46 -28.51
N ARG A 72 3.55 14.33 -27.74
CA ARG A 72 4.94 14.11 -27.32
C ARG A 72 5.08 12.91 -26.37
N LEU A 73 4.13 12.72 -25.46
CA LEU A 73 4.12 11.56 -24.56
C LEU A 73 3.75 10.28 -25.30
N LEU A 74 2.77 10.35 -26.19
CA LEU A 74 2.39 9.24 -27.05
C LEU A 74 3.55 8.78 -27.94
N ALA A 75 4.25 9.69 -28.61
CA ALA A 75 5.43 9.36 -29.41
C ALA A 75 6.57 8.79 -28.54
N GLY A 76 6.77 9.34 -27.34
CA GLY A 76 7.74 8.83 -26.37
C GLY A 76 7.42 7.42 -25.89
N PHE A 77 6.14 7.12 -25.65
CA PHE A 77 5.65 5.80 -25.28
C PHE A 77 5.75 4.82 -26.45
N ALA A 78 5.26 5.20 -27.63
CA ALA A 78 5.25 4.37 -28.83
C ALA A 78 6.66 3.99 -29.28
N SER A 79 7.61 4.92 -29.28
CA SER A 79 9.01 4.63 -29.64
C SER A 79 9.66 3.63 -28.67
N ARG A 80 9.40 3.75 -27.36
CA ARG A 80 9.89 2.82 -26.34
C ARG A 80 9.22 1.45 -26.46
N ALA A 81 7.91 1.42 -26.66
CA ALA A 81 7.16 0.19 -26.88
C ALA A 81 7.64 -0.53 -28.15
N ALA A 82 7.86 0.19 -29.25
CA ALA A 82 8.40 -0.35 -30.50
C ALA A 82 9.82 -0.90 -30.30
N LYS A 83 10.70 -0.16 -29.61
CA LYS A 83 12.05 -0.62 -29.28
C LYS A 83 12.02 -1.90 -28.43
N ALA A 84 11.15 -1.95 -27.42
CA ALA A 84 10.97 -3.13 -26.59
C ALA A 84 10.45 -4.33 -27.41
N ALA A 85 9.40 -4.13 -28.21
CA ALA A 85 8.83 -5.15 -29.08
C ALA A 85 9.85 -5.66 -30.11
N TRP A 86 10.67 -4.78 -30.69
CA TRP A 86 11.72 -5.15 -31.62
C TRP A 86 12.83 -5.97 -30.96
N SER A 87 13.24 -5.57 -29.76
CA SER A 87 14.26 -6.30 -28.99
C SER A 87 13.78 -7.70 -28.58
N GLY A 88 12.49 -7.84 -28.25
CA GLY A 88 11.84 -9.09 -27.86
C GLY A 88 11.11 -9.81 -29.00
N ARG A 89 11.30 -9.41 -30.27
CA ARG A 89 10.45 -9.85 -31.40
C ARG A 89 10.40 -11.37 -31.57
N ARG A 90 11.52 -12.06 -31.35
CA ARG A 90 11.59 -13.53 -31.45
C ARG A 90 10.75 -14.20 -30.37
N ASP A 91 10.84 -13.66 -29.15
CA ASP A 91 10.05 -14.14 -28.01
C ASP A 91 8.56 -13.82 -28.20
N LEU A 92 8.23 -12.65 -28.76
CA LEU A 92 6.85 -12.28 -29.10
C LEU A 92 6.25 -13.20 -30.17
N LEU A 93 7.02 -13.52 -31.22
CA LEU A 93 6.61 -14.47 -32.25
C LEU A 93 6.46 -15.88 -31.69
N ALA A 94 7.42 -16.35 -30.90
CA ALA A 94 7.36 -17.67 -30.24
C ALA A 94 6.16 -17.79 -29.29
N ALA A 95 5.81 -16.71 -28.59
CA ALA A 95 4.63 -16.64 -27.73
C ALA A 95 3.32 -16.42 -28.51
N LYS A 96 3.35 -16.33 -29.85
CA LYS A 96 2.19 -16.01 -30.70
C LYS A 96 1.49 -14.71 -30.28
N GLY A 97 2.28 -13.69 -29.94
CA GLY A 97 1.79 -12.40 -29.46
C GLY A 97 1.24 -12.40 -28.02
N LYS A 98 1.26 -13.54 -27.31
CA LYS A 98 0.78 -13.60 -25.93
C LYS A 98 1.80 -12.97 -24.99
N VAL A 99 1.33 -12.00 -24.21
CA VAL A 99 2.11 -11.33 -23.16
C VAL A 99 1.36 -11.43 -21.83
N GLY A 100 2.10 -11.77 -20.79
CA GLY A 100 1.64 -11.73 -19.41
C GLY A 100 2.15 -10.48 -18.70
N LYS A 101 1.57 -10.20 -17.53
CA LYS A 101 2.06 -9.17 -16.61
C LYS A 101 2.52 -9.83 -15.32
N LEU A 102 3.56 -9.27 -14.73
CA LEU A 102 4.08 -9.67 -13.42
C LEU A 102 4.42 -8.41 -12.65
N SER A 103 3.78 -8.19 -11.50
CA SER A 103 4.03 -7.02 -10.67
C SER A 103 4.56 -7.43 -9.30
N PHE A 104 5.61 -6.75 -8.85
CA PHE A 104 6.17 -6.92 -7.53
C PHE A 104 5.97 -5.65 -6.73
N PHE A 105 5.41 -5.81 -5.53
CA PHE A 105 5.28 -4.73 -4.56
C PHE A 105 6.03 -5.14 -3.30
N VAL A 106 7.06 -4.39 -2.95
CA VAL A 106 7.85 -4.62 -1.75
C VAL A 106 7.52 -3.51 -0.76
N HIS A 107 7.12 -3.92 0.44
CA HIS A 107 6.80 -3.04 1.54
C HIS A 107 7.74 -3.31 2.71
N ASN A 108 8.34 -2.24 3.26
CA ASN A 108 9.27 -2.30 4.37
C ASN A 108 8.71 -1.51 5.57
N PHE A 109 8.29 -2.24 6.59
CA PHE A 109 7.82 -1.65 7.86
C PHE A 109 8.99 -1.19 8.71
N MET A 110 8.75 -0.16 9.53
CA MET A 110 9.73 0.30 10.52
C MET A 110 9.69 -0.57 11.77
N ASP A 111 10.84 -0.68 12.43
CA ASP A 111 10.90 -1.20 13.79
C ASP A 111 10.20 -0.23 14.77
N ALA A 112 9.54 -0.75 15.79
CA ALA A 112 8.80 0.06 16.74
C ALA A 112 9.68 1.02 17.56
N CYS A 113 10.96 0.67 17.75
CA CYS A 113 11.93 1.47 18.49
C CYS A 113 12.74 2.42 17.58
N GLN A 114 12.65 2.26 16.26
CA GLN A 114 13.37 3.06 15.27
C GLN A 114 12.41 3.66 14.24
N LEU A 115 11.35 4.30 14.74
CA LEU A 115 10.43 5.03 13.90
C LEU A 115 11.12 6.28 13.35
N ASP A 116 11.15 6.38 12.04
CA ASP A 116 11.59 7.56 11.32
C ASP A 116 10.39 8.47 11.00
N ARG A 117 10.58 9.76 11.26
CA ARG A 117 9.52 10.77 11.13
C ARG A 117 9.15 11.02 9.67
N GLU A 118 10.14 11.16 8.79
CA GLU A 118 9.91 11.43 7.37
C GLU A 118 9.11 10.29 6.72
N ARG A 119 9.48 9.04 7.01
CA ARG A 119 8.76 7.84 6.59
C ARG A 119 7.34 7.76 7.15
N ALA A 120 7.12 8.22 8.38
CA ALA A 120 5.79 8.25 8.99
C ALA A 120 4.89 9.30 8.34
N GLU A 121 5.40 10.51 8.09
CA GLU A 121 4.65 11.60 7.46
C GLU A 121 4.37 11.31 5.96
N ALA A 122 5.32 10.69 5.26
CA ALA A 122 5.16 10.28 3.85
C ALA A 122 4.48 8.90 3.68
N CYS A 123 3.77 8.39 4.68
CA CYS A 123 3.22 7.03 4.63
C CYS A 123 2.01 6.92 3.67
N SER A 124 2.08 5.99 2.72
CA SER A 124 0.96 5.69 1.81
C SER A 124 -0.10 4.76 2.42
N PHE A 125 0.21 4.12 3.55
CA PHE A 125 -0.67 3.20 4.26
C PHE A 125 -1.06 3.85 5.58
N MET A 126 -2.14 4.62 5.56
CA MET A 126 -2.66 5.27 6.76
C MET A 126 -3.75 4.42 7.41
N VAL A 127 -3.81 4.47 8.73
CA VAL A 127 -4.86 3.86 9.54
C VAL A 127 -5.69 5.00 10.12
N MET A 128 -7.01 4.91 9.98
CA MET A 128 -7.93 5.85 10.62
C MET A 128 -8.11 5.46 12.09
N THR A 129 -7.84 6.40 12.99
CA THR A 129 -8.15 6.27 14.42
C THR A 129 -9.18 7.33 14.83
N PRO A 130 -9.76 7.24 16.04
CA PRO A 130 -10.65 8.30 16.53
C PRO A 130 -10.00 9.69 16.59
N GLN A 131 -8.66 9.77 16.67
CA GLN A 131 -7.91 11.03 16.70
C GLN A 131 -7.49 11.51 15.31
N GLY A 132 -7.84 10.77 14.26
CA GLY A 132 -7.50 11.09 12.87
C GLY A 132 -6.63 10.04 12.18
N PRO A 133 -6.22 10.28 10.93
CA PRO A 133 -5.36 9.36 10.19
C PRO A 133 -3.94 9.38 10.76
N MET A 134 -3.35 8.21 10.92
CA MET A 134 -1.95 8.05 11.31
C MET A 134 -1.25 7.03 10.42
N SER A 135 0.08 7.06 10.36
CA SER A 135 0.83 6.08 9.57
C SER A 135 0.69 4.67 10.16
N MET A 136 0.64 3.66 9.30
CA MET A 136 0.52 2.26 9.72
C MET A 136 1.69 1.82 10.60
N CYS A 137 2.91 2.34 10.37
CA CYS A 137 4.06 2.00 11.21
C CYS A 137 3.92 2.58 12.63
N VAL A 138 3.48 3.83 12.77
CA VAL A 138 3.25 4.44 14.10
C VAL A 138 2.09 3.72 14.80
N HIS A 139 1.01 3.43 14.07
CA HIS A 139 -0.10 2.65 14.60
C HIS A 139 0.36 1.27 15.10
N ASN A 140 1.19 0.55 14.32
CA ASN A 140 1.69 -0.77 14.68
C ASN A 140 2.65 -0.74 15.89
N ALA A 141 3.46 0.32 16.02
CA ALA A 141 4.34 0.50 17.18
C ALA A 141 3.56 0.77 18.47
N LYS A 142 2.38 1.41 18.36
CA LYS A 142 1.46 1.73 19.45
C LYS A 142 0.20 0.87 19.42
N ARG A 143 0.30 -0.34 18.88
CA ARG A 143 -0.85 -1.19 18.55
C ARG A 143 -1.80 -1.41 19.72
N ASP A 144 -1.24 -1.61 20.91
CA ASP A 144 -2.03 -1.88 22.12
C ASP A 144 -2.87 -0.65 22.53
N ASP A 145 -2.42 0.57 22.25
CA ASP A 145 -3.15 1.82 22.54
C ASP A 145 -4.40 2.00 21.66
N TYR A 146 -4.45 1.33 20.50
CA TYR A 146 -5.52 1.49 19.51
C TYR A 146 -6.40 0.24 19.33
N LEU A 147 -5.83 -0.97 19.46
CA LEU A 147 -6.60 -2.21 19.30
C LEU A 147 -7.27 -2.69 20.56
N LEU A 148 -6.75 -2.33 21.74
CA LEU A 148 -7.34 -2.70 23.03
C LEU A 148 -8.25 -1.57 23.54
N VAL A 149 -9.03 -0.99 22.63
CA VAL A 149 -10.03 0.02 22.95
C VAL A 149 -11.41 -0.53 22.59
N PRO A 150 -12.35 -0.60 23.54
CA PRO A 150 -13.71 -1.05 23.24
C PRO A 150 -14.37 -0.14 22.21
N ALA A 151 -14.88 -0.73 21.12
CA ALA A 151 -15.52 0.05 20.06
C ALA A 151 -17.02 0.21 20.36
N MET A 152 -17.50 1.45 20.41
CA MET A 152 -18.93 1.73 20.55
C MET A 152 -19.65 1.46 19.22
N LEU A 153 -20.71 0.67 19.27
CA LEU A 153 -21.53 0.30 18.13
C LEU A 153 -22.99 0.65 18.42
N LYS A 154 -23.68 1.20 17.42
CA LYS A 154 -25.13 1.36 17.46
C LYS A 154 -25.78 0.17 16.77
N LYS A 155 -26.50 -0.65 17.52
CA LYS A 155 -27.26 -1.79 16.98
C LYS A 155 -28.70 -1.69 17.46
N GLU A 156 -29.66 -1.67 16.53
CA GLU A 156 -31.10 -1.71 16.83
C GLU A 156 -31.51 -0.66 17.89
N HIS A 157 -31.04 0.58 17.72
CA HIS A 157 -31.28 1.71 18.64
C HIS A 157 -30.67 1.58 20.05
N LYS A 158 -29.84 0.56 20.30
CA LYS A 158 -29.08 0.41 21.54
C LYS A 158 -27.59 0.66 21.30
N VAL A 159 -26.95 1.31 22.25
CA VAL A 159 -25.49 1.46 22.28
C VAL A 159 -24.92 0.20 22.92
N MET A 160 -23.99 -0.44 22.22
CA MET A 160 -23.27 -1.63 22.67
C MET A 160 -21.76 -1.39 22.50
N PHE A 161 -20.94 -2.05 23.30
CA PHE A 161 -19.49 -1.99 23.23
C PHE A 161 -18.92 -3.33 22.78
N PHE A 162 -18.11 -3.31 21.73
CA PHE A 162 -17.34 -4.46 21.29
C PHE A 162 -16.06 -4.57 22.10
N ASN A 163 -15.87 -5.71 22.77
CA ASN A 163 -14.66 -6.05 23.49
C ASN A 163 -13.67 -6.74 22.54
N PRO A 164 -12.54 -6.10 22.18
CA PRO A 164 -11.61 -6.64 21.18
C PRO A 164 -10.80 -7.84 21.66
N VAL A 165 -10.76 -8.10 22.98
CA VAL A 165 -10.06 -9.25 23.55
C VAL A 165 -10.91 -10.51 23.47
N THR A 166 -12.20 -10.38 23.77
CA THR A 166 -13.13 -11.52 23.80
C THR A 166 -13.92 -11.69 22.51
N GLY A 167 -13.98 -10.66 21.66
CA GLY A 167 -14.80 -10.63 20.45
C GLY A 167 -16.30 -10.50 20.71
N ARG A 168 -16.72 -10.13 21.93
CA ARG A 168 -18.13 -10.08 22.34
C ARG A 168 -18.67 -8.65 22.37
N LEU A 169 -19.97 -8.50 22.10
CA LEU A 169 -20.72 -7.28 22.34
C LEU A 169 -21.25 -7.27 23.78
N GLN A 170 -21.11 -6.15 24.46
CA GLN A 170 -21.53 -5.93 25.85
C GLN A 170 -22.33 -4.64 25.94
N ALA A 171 -23.30 -4.57 26.86
CA ALA A 171 -24.09 -3.35 27.07
C ALA A 171 -23.25 -2.24 27.71
N ASP A 172 -22.39 -2.62 28.66
CA ASP A 172 -21.51 -1.69 29.37
C ASP A 172 -20.13 -1.62 28.72
N LYS A 173 -19.49 -0.46 28.83
CA LYS A 173 -18.10 -0.29 28.41
C LYS A 173 -17.21 -1.00 29.43
N PRO A 174 -16.36 -1.97 29.02
CA PRO A 174 -15.47 -2.63 29.95
C PRO A 174 -14.37 -1.65 30.41
N ASP A 175 -14.21 -1.51 31.74
CA ASP A 175 -13.22 -0.61 32.35
C ASP A 175 -11.77 -1.05 32.12
N LYS A 176 -11.55 -2.37 32.11
CA LYS A 176 -10.24 -2.98 31.85
C LYS A 176 -10.37 -4.18 30.93
N LEU A 177 -9.48 -4.26 29.95
CA LEU A 177 -9.36 -5.40 29.06
C LEU A 177 -8.22 -6.30 29.55
N ALA A 178 -8.57 -7.42 30.18
CA ALA A 178 -7.58 -8.40 30.64
C ALA A 178 -7.02 -9.20 29.45
N VAL A 179 -5.79 -8.89 29.03
CA VAL A 179 -5.10 -9.62 27.96
C VAL A 179 -4.16 -10.66 28.55
N THR A 180 -4.51 -11.94 28.43
CA THR A 180 -3.61 -13.04 28.79
C THR A 180 -2.59 -13.26 27.69
N VAL A 181 -1.32 -12.94 27.96
CA VAL A 181 -0.23 -13.13 27.00
C VAL A 181 0.28 -14.57 27.08
N THR A 182 0.08 -15.34 26.01
CA THR A 182 0.67 -16.68 25.88
C THR A 182 2.00 -16.59 25.12
N ARG A 183 2.86 -17.61 25.23
CA ARG A 183 4.12 -17.68 24.44
C ARG A 183 3.89 -17.53 22.92
N LYS A 184 2.72 -17.95 22.42
CA LYS A 184 2.31 -17.80 21.01
C LYS A 184 1.94 -16.35 20.66
N ASN A 185 1.33 -15.62 21.58
CA ASN A 185 0.86 -14.25 21.39
C ASN A 185 1.85 -13.18 21.90
N ALA A 186 2.93 -13.59 22.58
CA ALA A 186 4.03 -12.75 23.04
C ALA A 186 5.04 -12.38 21.92
N ARG A 187 4.93 -12.99 20.72
CA ARG A 187 5.85 -12.69 19.62
C ARG A 187 5.72 -11.22 19.21
N GLY A 188 6.80 -10.45 19.40
CA GLY A 188 6.85 -9.01 19.17
C GLY A 188 6.66 -8.13 20.41
N ARG A 189 6.38 -8.71 21.59
CA ARG A 189 6.32 -7.99 22.86
C ARG A 189 7.66 -8.13 23.61
N ALA A 190 8.69 -7.48 23.10
CA ALA A 190 9.92 -7.28 23.87
C ALA A 190 9.73 -6.07 24.80
N GLY A 191 9.58 -6.32 26.11
CA GLY A 191 10.00 -5.36 27.14
C GLY A 191 9.01 -4.31 27.67
N LYS A 192 7.68 -4.46 27.55
CA LYS A 192 6.75 -3.59 28.29
C LYS A 192 5.70 -4.37 29.07
N THR A 193 5.83 -4.34 30.39
CA THR A 193 4.79 -4.64 31.37
C THR A 193 3.76 -3.52 31.29
N SER A 194 2.81 -3.59 30.36
CA SER A 194 1.78 -2.55 30.19
C SER A 194 0.64 -2.77 31.19
N GLN A 195 0.79 -2.21 32.39
CA GLN A 195 -0.36 -1.80 33.21
C GLN A 195 -0.76 -0.40 32.76
N THR A 196 -1.78 -0.28 31.92
CA THR A 196 -2.42 1.01 31.65
C THR A 196 -3.52 1.23 32.67
N SER A 197 -3.20 1.92 33.76
CA SER A 197 -4.18 2.55 34.64
C SER A 197 -4.68 3.82 33.95
N ALA A 198 -5.98 3.89 33.72
CA ALA A 198 -6.64 5.11 33.31
C ALA A 198 -6.75 6.03 34.54
N GLU A 199 -5.82 6.97 34.68
CA GLU A 199 -5.99 8.12 35.57
C GLU A 199 -5.72 9.42 34.80
N HIS A 200 -6.73 10.28 34.87
CA HIS A 200 -6.74 11.72 34.67
C HIS A 200 -6.26 12.30 33.32
N ILE A 201 -7.18 12.96 32.61
CA ILE A 201 -7.16 14.41 32.45
C ILE A 201 -8.61 14.90 32.41
N SER A 202 -8.97 15.62 33.47
CA SER A 202 -10.05 16.60 33.50
C SER A 202 -9.42 17.93 33.08
N LYS A 203 -9.93 18.53 32.01
CA LYS A 203 -10.12 19.98 31.76
C LYS A 203 -10.49 20.20 30.30
#